data_AF-A0A259HQQ0-F1
#
_entry.id   AF-A0A259HQQ0-F1
#
_cell.length_a   1.000
_cell.length_b   1.000
_cell.length_c   1.000
_cell.angle_alpha   90.00
_cell.angle_beta   90.00
_cell.angle_gamma   90.00
#
_symmetry.space_group_name_H-M   'P 1'
#
loop_
_entity.id
_entity.type
_entity.pdbx_description
1 polymer ?
#
loop_
_entity_poly.entity_id
_entity_poly.type
_entity_poly.pdbx_seq_one_letter_code
_entity_poly.pdbx_strand_id
1 'polypeptide(L)'
;MKPGVSITDGRTRFTVRSPRAEALTLCLFDGSAEQRVPMMREGDNWTVEIAADLRGTRYGYRASGEWDPPTGLWFDPTKLLVDPHALELDKPFTYDASLSAYGVETAAIVPKAIVTAPERVPTAPPIFRHGGLIYELNVRGFTILHPDVPEAIRGTVAALAHPSIISHLKRLHVSAVELMPIVAWIDERHLPPL
;
A
#
# COMPACT_ATOMS: atom_id res chain seq x y z
N MET A 1 2.67 18.61 10.32
CA MET A 1 1.88 18.34 9.10
C MET A 1 1.71 16.84 8.95
N LYS A 2 0.56 16.36 8.48
CA LYS A 2 0.26 14.93 8.35
C LYS A 2 0.84 14.39 7.03
N PRO A 3 1.69 13.35 7.06
CA PRO A 3 2.15 12.67 5.85
C PRO A 3 1.03 11.97 5.06
N GLY A 4 1.31 11.65 3.81
CA GLY A 4 0.41 11.06 2.83
C GLY A 4 -0.25 12.09 1.93
N VAL A 5 -1.37 11.68 1.32
CA VAL A 5 -2.13 12.48 0.37
C VAL A 5 -3.41 12.98 1.02
N SER A 6 -3.74 14.26 0.79
CA SER A 6 -4.99 14.87 1.22
C SER A 6 -5.62 15.67 0.09
N ILE A 7 -6.94 15.59 -0.02
CA ILE A 7 -7.72 16.36 -0.99
C ILE A 7 -8.61 17.34 -0.22
N THR A 8 -8.45 18.64 -0.49
CA THR A 8 -9.21 19.72 0.14
C THR A 8 -9.52 20.79 -0.90
N ASP A 9 -10.77 21.24 -0.98
CA ASP A 9 -11.22 22.32 -1.88
C ASP A 9 -10.78 22.14 -3.35
N GLY A 10 -10.85 20.90 -3.85
CA GLY A 10 -10.46 20.57 -5.23
C GLY A 10 -8.95 20.63 -5.49
N ARG A 11 -8.12 20.60 -4.44
CA ARG A 11 -6.66 20.57 -4.52
C ARG A 11 -6.12 19.31 -3.87
N THR A 12 -5.06 18.76 -4.45
CA THR A 12 -4.40 17.56 -3.93
C THR A 12 -3.03 17.93 -3.39
N ARG A 13 -2.79 17.64 -2.12
CA ARG A 13 -1.52 17.87 -1.45
C ARG A 13 -0.85 16.53 -1.15
N PHE A 14 0.44 16.45 -1.47
CA PHE A 14 1.30 15.32 -1.19
C PHE A 14 2.30 15.74 -0.11
N THR A 15 2.50 14.89 0.89
CA THR A 15 3.49 15.12 1.94
C THR A 15 4.20 13.81 2.28
N VAL A 16 5.53 13.79 2.23
CA VAL A 16 6.31 12.62 2.66
C VAL A 16 7.55 13.07 3.43
N ARG A 17 7.90 12.31 4.47
CA ARG A 17 9.05 12.60 5.32
C ARG A 17 10.32 12.00 4.70
N SER A 18 11.34 12.81 4.47
CA SER A 18 12.66 12.36 4.03
C SER A 18 13.74 13.36 4.45
N PRO A 19 14.23 13.30 5.70
CA PRO A 19 15.12 14.33 6.26
C PRO A 19 16.51 14.36 5.62
N ARG A 20 16.94 13.25 5.01
CA ARG A 20 18.26 13.10 4.36
C ARG A 20 18.21 13.26 2.83
N ALA A 21 17.02 13.39 2.23
CA ALA A 21 16.95 13.67 0.80
C ALA A 21 17.47 15.08 0.52
N GLU A 22 18.17 15.22 -0.60
CA GLU A 22 18.60 16.52 -1.15
C GLU A 22 17.56 17.08 -2.12
N ALA A 23 16.82 16.19 -2.79
CA ALA A 23 15.69 16.54 -3.62
C ALA A 23 14.63 15.43 -3.60
N LEU A 24 13.37 15.81 -3.74
CA LEU A 24 12.26 14.87 -3.88
C LEU A 24 11.35 15.30 -5.04
N THR A 25 10.90 14.32 -5.81
CA THR A 25 10.03 14.52 -6.99
C THR A 25 8.78 13.67 -6.84
N LEU A 26 7.62 14.30 -6.95
CA LEU A 26 6.35 13.63 -7.18
C LEU A 26 6.30 13.16 -8.63
N CYS A 27 5.97 11.90 -8.84
CA CYS A 27 5.82 11.31 -10.17
C CYS A 27 4.34 10.96 -10.36
N LEU A 28 3.64 11.66 -11.25
CA LEU A 28 2.26 11.39 -11.65
C LEU A 28 2.23 10.56 -12.93
N PHE A 29 1.28 9.64 -13.06
CA PHE A 29 1.22 8.72 -14.19
C PHE A 29 -0.12 8.77 -14.92
N ASP A 30 -0.04 8.89 -16.24
CA ASP A 30 -1.11 8.61 -17.20
C ASP A 30 -0.67 7.45 -18.10
N GLY A 31 -1.19 6.24 -17.83
CA GLY A 31 -0.65 5.02 -18.42
C GLY A 31 0.83 4.81 -18.08
N SER A 32 1.68 4.76 -19.11
CA SER A 32 3.14 4.68 -18.97
C SER A 32 3.84 6.03 -18.95
N ALA A 33 3.13 7.13 -19.25
CA ALA A 33 3.72 8.46 -19.25
C ALA A 33 3.92 8.95 -17.82
N GLU A 34 5.15 9.40 -17.51
CA GLU A 34 5.53 9.93 -16.21
C GLU A 34 5.66 11.46 -16.28
N GLN A 35 4.86 12.18 -15.49
CA GLN A 35 5.03 13.60 -15.24
C GLN A 35 5.71 13.81 -13.89
N ARG A 36 6.83 14.54 -13.89
CA ARG A 36 7.65 14.80 -12.69
C ARG A 36 7.41 16.21 -12.17
N VAL A 37 7.11 16.33 -10.89
CA VAL A 37 6.88 17.60 -10.20
C VAL A 37 7.83 17.71 -9.00
N PRO A 38 8.78 18.67 -9.00
CA PRO A 38 9.65 18.91 -7.85
C PRO A 38 8.83 19.24 -6.59
N MET A 39 9.25 18.71 -5.46
CA MET A 39 8.63 18.98 -4.16
C MET A 39 9.45 20.01 -3.37
N MET A 40 8.79 20.83 -2.58
CA MET A 40 9.41 21.82 -1.70
C MET A 40 9.73 21.19 -0.33
N ARG A 41 10.86 21.55 0.26
CA ARG A 41 11.25 21.07 1.59
C ARG A 41 10.67 21.97 2.68
N GLU A 42 10.00 21.35 3.66
CA GLU A 42 9.45 21.96 4.87
C GLU A 42 9.92 21.18 6.11
N GLY A 43 11.07 21.58 6.66
CA GLY A 43 11.74 20.85 7.75
C GLY A 43 12.23 19.47 7.29
N ASP A 44 11.72 18.42 7.92
CA ASP A 44 12.00 17.02 7.57
C ASP A 44 11.07 16.47 6.48
N ASN A 45 10.05 17.23 6.08
CA ASN A 45 9.05 16.81 5.11
C ASN A 45 9.27 17.48 3.75
N TRP A 46 8.75 16.82 2.72
CA TRP A 46 8.67 17.33 1.36
C TRP A 46 7.21 17.45 0.95
N THR A 47 6.85 18.56 0.31
CA THR A 47 5.48 18.92 -0.02
C THR A 47 5.32 19.36 -1.46
N VAL A 48 4.15 19.07 -2.03
CA VAL A 48 3.65 19.76 -3.21
C VAL A 48 2.14 19.80 -3.16
N GLU A 49 1.55 20.91 -3.61
CA GLU A 49 0.11 21.04 -3.81
C GLU A 49 -0.18 21.25 -5.29
N ILE A 50 -1.05 20.42 -5.84
CA ILE A 50 -1.55 20.54 -7.21
C ILE A 50 -2.97 21.10 -7.15
N ALA A 51 -3.22 22.14 -7.94
CA ALA A 51 -4.54 22.78 -8.07
C ALA A 51 -5.53 21.94 -8.90
N ALA A 52 -5.70 20.67 -8.53
CA ALA A 52 -6.65 19.73 -9.11
C ALA A 52 -7.01 18.63 -8.09
N ASP A 53 -8.24 18.12 -8.17
CA ASP A 53 -8.62 16.86 -7.53
C ASP A 53 -8.04 15.72 -8.37
N LEU A 54 -7.06 15.01 -7.80
CA LEU A 54 -6.34 13.95 -8.48
C LEU A 54 -6.85 12.56 -8.07
N ARG A 55 -8.03 12.42 -7.47
CA ARG A 55 -8.57 11.11 -7.07
C ARG A 55 -8.51 10.08 -8.21
N GLY A 56 -8.01 8.89 -7.90
CA GLY A 56 -7.79 7.81 -8.89
C GLY A 56 -6.51 7.94 -9.71
N THR A 57 -5.79 9.06 -9.61
CA THR A 57 -4.50 9.24 -10.29
C THR A 57 -3.44 8.36 -9.66
N ARG A 58 -2.62 7.73 -10.50
CA ARG A 58 -1.47 6.94 -10.09
C ARG A 58 -0.27 7.82 -9.82
N TYR A 59 0.45 7.55 -8.74
CA TYR A 59 1.62 8.32 -8.37
C TYR A 59 2.70 7.48 -7.65
N GLY A 60 3.88 8.06 -7.54
CA GLY A 60 4.97 7.61 -6.68
C GLY A 60 5.96 8.75 -6.44
N TYR A 61 7.10 8.45 -5.83
CA TYR A 61 8.15 9.42 -5.56
C TYR A 61 9.49 8.99 -6.15
N ARG A 62 10.36 9.96 -6.39
CA ARG A 62 11.80 9.75 -6.57
C ARG A 62 12.55 10.64 -5.60
N ALA A 63 13.59 10.11 -5.00
CA ALA A 63 14.41 10.82 -4.03
C ALA A 63 15.87 10.83 -4.49
N SER A 64 16.49 12.01 -4.46
CA SER A 64 17.93 12.19 -4.65
C SER A 64 18.59 12.47 -3.30
N GLY A 65 19.85 12.08 -3.18
CA GLY A 65 20.69 12.28 -2.01
C GLY A 65 21.94 11.42 -2.12
N GLU A 66 22.66 11.29 -1.03
CA GLU A 66 23.90 10.52 -0.99
C GLU A 66 23.68 9.01 -1.21
N TRP A 67 24.50 8.45 -2.11
CA TRP A 67 24.65 7.02 -2.31
C TRP A 67 25.98 6.58 -1.74
N ASP A 68 25.92 5.99 -0.54
CA ASP A 68 27.06 5.38 0.16
C ASP A 68 26.56 4.15 0.95
N PRO A 69 26.35 3.01 0.26
CA PRO A 69 25.82 1.79 0.89
C PRO A 69 26.61 1.31 2.12
N PRO A 70 27.96 1.38 2.17
CA PRO A 70 28.73 1.08 3.37
C PRO A 70 28.32 1.86 4.63
N THR A 71 27.81 3.08 4.50
CA THR A 71 27.33 3.90 5.64
C THR A 71 25.80 3.90 5.77
N GLY A 72 25.10 3.09 4.98
CA GLY A 72 23.65 2.95 5.02
C GLY A 72 22.90 4.05 4.28
N LEU A 73 23.55 4.76 3.34
CA LEU A 73 22.94 5.78 2.51
C LEU A 73 22.64 5.19 1.11
N TRP A 74 21.36 5.14 0.75
CA TRP A 74 20.87 4.36 -0.40
C TRP A 74 20.03 5.18 -1.38
N PHE A 75 20.24 6.51 -1.45
CA PHE A 75 19.44 7.32 -2.37
C PHE A 75 19.78 6.98 -3.83
N ASP A 76 18.75 6.64 -4.59
CA ASP A 76 18.84 6.37 -6.02
C ASP A 76 17.62 6.97 -6.72
N PRO A 77 17.78 8.11 -7.45
CA PRO A 77 16.66 8.76 -8.11
C PRO A 77 16.09 7.98 -9.30
N THR A 78 16.78 6.94 -9.76
CA THR A 78 16.26 6.03 -10.79
C THR A 78 15.19 5.08 -10.26
N LYS A 79 15.05 4.96 -8.94
CA LYS A 79 14.01 4.14 -8.30
C LYS A 79 12.71 4.91 -8.19
N LEU A 80 11.65 4.33 -8.75
CA LEU A 80 10.30 4.71 -8.35
C LEU A 80 10.05 4.16 -6.94
N LEU A 81 9.62 5.04 -6.03
CA LEU A 81 9.29 4.73 -4.65
C LEU A 81 7.78 4.82 -4.45
N VAL A 82 7.24 3.88 -3.68
CA VAL A 82 5.84 3.90 -3.24
C VAL A 82 5.71 4.83 -2.04
N ASP A 83 4.63 5.59 -1.97
CA ASP A 83 4.30 6.39 -0.79
C ASP A 83 4.09 5.46 0.42
N PRO A 84 4.85 5.59 1.52
CA PRO A 84 4.65 4.78 2.72
C PRO A 84 3.29 5.00 3.39
N HIS A 85 2.56 6.04 2.99
CA HIS A 85 1.20 6.35 3.44
C HIS A 85 0.13 6.07 2.38
N ALA A 86 0.49 5.40 1.28
CA ALA A 86 -0.49 4.97 0.27
C ALA A 86 -1.56 4.07 0.90
N LEU A 87 -2.82 4.31 0.53
CA LEU A 87 -3.95 3.49 0.96
C LEU A 87 -4.31 2.41 -0.04
N GLU A 88 -3.94 2.61 -1.31
CA GLU A 88 -4.24 1.71 -2.41
C GLU A 88 -3.06 1.71 -3.41
N LEU A 89 -2.79 0.54 -3.97
CA LEU A 89 -1.78 0.31 -5.01
C LEU A 89 -2.46 -0.27 -6.24
N ASP A 90 -1.97 0.10 -7.43
CA ASP A 90 -2.58 -0.31 -8.69
C ASP A 90 -2.34 -1.76 -9.10
N LYS A 91 -1.36 -2.42 -8.48
CA LYS A 91 -1.03 -3.84 -8.69
C LYS A 91 -0.25 -4.42 -7.50
N PRO A 92 -0.19 -5.76 -7.36
CA PRO A 92 0.69 -6.41 -6.40
C PRO A 92 2.17 -6.10 -6.68
N PHE A 93 3.00 -6.14 -5.65
CA PHE A 93 4.44 -6.16 -5.85
C PHE A 93 4.86 -7.46 -6.53
N THR A 94 5.90 -7.37 -7.34
CA THR A 94 6.57 -8.53 -7.93
C THR A 94 8.06 -8.35 -7.74
N TYR A 95 8.72 -9.38 -7.23
CA TYR A 95 10.17 -9.34 -7.09
C TYR A 95 10.85 -9.29 -8.45
N ASP A 96 11.86 -8.43 -8.55
CA ASP A 96 12.75 -8.34 -9.70
C ASP A 96 14.14 -7.90 -9.21
N ALA A 97 15.21 -8.47 -9.76
CA ALA A 97 16.58 -8.16 -9.35
C ALA A 97 16.94 -6.67 -9.55
N SER A 98 16.32 -6.01 -10.53
CA SER A 98 16.51 -4.58 -10.80
C SER A 98 16.07 -3.67 -9.65
N LEU A 99 15.21 -4.14 -8.74
CA LEU A 99 14.83 -3.39 -7.53
C LEU A 99 16.04 -3.11 -6.64
N SER A 100 17.06 -3.98 -6.66
CA SER A 100 18.29 -3.86 -5.87
C SER A 100 19.48 -3.25 -6.61
N ALA A 101 19.40 -3.09 -7.94
CA ALA A 101 20.52 -2.62 -8.75
C ALA A 101 20.56 -1.10 -8.85
N TYR A 102 21.63 -0.44 -8.37
CA TYR A 102 21.76 1.01 -8.45
C TYR A 102 21.69 1.54 -9.89
N GLY A 103 21.00 2.66 -10.11
CA GLY A 103 20.92 3.35 -11.39
C GLY A 103 19.98 2.71 -12.41
N VAL A 104 19.23 1.67 -12.03
CA VAL A 104 18.27 1.00 -12.90
C VAL A 104 16.86 1.55 -12.70
N GLU A 105 16.21 1.95 -13.79
CA GLU A 105 14.83 2.43 -13.78
C GLU A 105 13.84 1.34 -13.37
N THR A 106 12.95 1.63 -12.41
CA THR A 106 12.01 0.64 -11.85
C THR A 106 10.54 1.02 -12.00
N ALA A 107 10.20 2.15 -12.64
CA ALA A 107 8.82 2.63 -12.76
C ALA A 107 7.88 1.64 -13.48
N ALA A 108 8.40 0.77 -14.35
CA ALA A 108 7.61 -0.26 -15.03
C ALA A 108 7.17 -1.39 -14.07
N ILE A 109 8.00 -1.73 -13.09
CA ILE A 109 7.81 -2.89 -12.22
C ILE A 109 7.22 -2.52 -10.85
N VAL A 110 7.58 -1.36 -10.29
CA VAL A 110 7.07 -0.90 -9.00
C VAL A 110 5.58 -0.54 -9.11
N PRO A 111 4.70 -1.05 -8.22
CA PRO A 111 3.32 -0.61 -8.12
C PRO A 111 3.23 0.90 -7.89
N LYS A 112 2.22 1.54 -8.46
CA LYS A 112 1.95 2.96 -8.23
C LYS A 112 0.91 3.07 -7.13
N ALA A 113 1.12 4.03 -6.23
CA ALA A 113 0.09 4.42 -5.29
C ALA A 113 -1.06 5.09 -6.04
N ILE A 114 -2.28 4.97 -5.52
CA ILE A 114 -3.46 5.63 -6.07
C ILE A 114 -3.88 6.74 -5.10
N VAL A 115 -4.09 7.94 -5.63
CA VAL A 115 -4.66 9.05 -4.86
C VAL A 115 -6.07 8.65 -4.41
N THR A 116 -6.18 8.32 -3.13
CA THR A 116 -7.38 7.75 -2.54
C THR A 116 -7.85 8.61 -1.37
N ALA A 117 -9.13 8.96 -1.38
CA ALA A 117 -9.78 9.65 -0.27
C ALA A 117 -10.95 8.77 0.20
N PRO A 118 -10.69 7.73 1.02
CA PRO A 118 -11.75 6.84 1.44
C PRO A 118 -12.71 7.57 2.37
N GLU A 119 -13.99 7.22 2.27
CA GLU A 119 -14.97 7.68 3.23
C GLU A 119 -14.61 7.16 4.63
N ARG A 120 -14.78 8.02 5.63
CA ARG A 120 -14.50 7.64 7.00
C ARG A 120 -15.60 6.71 7.49
N VAL A 121 -15.27 5.43 7.64
CA VAL A 121 -16.18 4.45 8.22
C VAL A 121 -16.26 4.69 9.74
N PRO A 122 -17.46 4.82 10.33
CA PRO A 122 -17.61 4.89 11.78
C PRO A 122 -17.04 3.64 12.45
N THR A 123 -16.10 3.83 13.36
CA THR A 123 -15.52 2.72 14.14
C THR A 123 -16.41 2.44 15.35
N ALA A 124 -16.99 1.24 15.44
CA ALA A 124 -17.60 0.75 16.67
C ALA A 124 -16.51 0.25 17.65
N PRO A 125 -16.73 0.32 18.97
CA PRO A 125 -15.82 -0.30 19.92
C PRO A 125 -15.69 -1.81 19.66
N PRO A 126 -14.50 -2.41 19.81
CA PRO A 126 -14.31 -3.83 19.59
C PRO A 126 -15.24 -4.66 20.49
N ILE A 127 -15.92 -5.66 19.93
CA ILE A 127 -16.81 -6.57 20.67
C ILE A 127 -15.99 -7.75 21.21
N PHE A 128 -14.85 -7.48 21.86
CA PHE A 128 -14.09 -8.53 22.51
C PHE A 128 -14.76 -8.92 23.83
N ARG A 129 -15.06 -10.22 23.97
CA ARG A 129 -15.52 -10.80 25.23
C ARG A 129 -14.37 -11.57 25.85
N HIS A 130 -14.05 -11.28 27.10
CA HIS A 130 -13.03 -12.03 27.84
C HIS A 130 -13.40 -13.53 27.87
N GLY A 131 -12.43 -14.40 27.59
CA GLY A 131 -12.64 -15.85 27.48
C GLY A 131 -13.29 -16.32 26.17
N GLY A 132 -13.51 -15.42 25.20
CA GLY A 132 -14.02 -15.77 23.87
C GLY A 132 -12.98 -16.44 22.97
N LEU A 133 -13.45 -17.22 21.99
CA LEU A 133 -12.60 -17.88 21.00
C LEU A 133 -12.10 -16.86 19.96
N ILE A 134 -10.78 -16.74 19.81
CA ILE A 134 -10.12 -16.07 18.68
C ILE A 134 -9.83 -17.12 17.61
N TYR A 135 -10.19 -16.83 16.36
CA TYR A 135 -9.96 -17.72 15.23
C TYR A 135 -9.01 -17.04 14.23
N GLU A 136 -7.75 -17.46 14.21
CA GLU A 136 -6.78 -17.02 13.21
C GLU A 136 -7.06 -17.67 11.86
N LEU A 137 -7.07 -16.89 10.77
CA LEU A 137 -7.25 -17.43 9.42
C LEU A 137 -6.46 -16.68 8.34
N ASN A 138 -6.09 -17.44 7.30
CA ASN A 138 -5.62 -16.89 6.03
C ASN A 138 -6.83 -16.51 5.16
N VAL A 139 -6.96 -15.23 4.80
CA VAL A 139 -8.11 -14.73 4.00
C VAL A 139 -8.32 -15.54 2.72
N ARG A 140 -7.23 -15.78 1.97
CA ARG A 140 -7.31 -16.49 0.69
C ARG A 140 -7.64 -17.97 0.91
N GLY A 141 -6.81 -18.66 1.68
CA GLY A 141 -6.94 -20.09 1.93
C GLY A 141 -8.29 -20.49 2.53
N PHE A 142 -8.87 -19.64 3.38
CA PHE A 142 -10.10 -19.96 4.09
C PHE A 142 -11.34 -20.14 3.18
N THR A 143 -11.39 -19.43 2.04
CA THR A 143 -12.58 -19.44 1.17
C THR A 143 -12.31 -19.84 -0.28
N ILE A 144 -11.05 -20.04 -0.69
CA ILE A 144 -10.69 -20.25 -2.09
C ILE A 144 -11.34 -21.50 -2.74
N LEU A 145 -11.64 -22.53 -1.94
CA LEU A 145 -12.33 -23.75 -2.38
C LEU A 145 -13.75 -23.90 -1.79
N HIS A 146 -14.30 -22.86 -1.16
CA HIS A 146 -15.59 -22.99 -0.47
C HIS A 146 -16.75 -23.07 -1.47
N PRO A 147 -17.52 -24.18 -1.50
CA PRO A 147 -18.51 -24.42 -2.56
C PRO A 147 -19.62 -23.37 -2.58
N ASP A 148 -20.10 -22.96 -1.39
CA ASP A 148 -21.21 -22.00 -1.29
C ASP A 148 -20.82 -20.54 -1.51
N VAL A 149 -19.52 -20.21 -1.57
CA VAL A 149 -19.08 -18.83 -1.82
C VAL A 149 -18.99 -18.64 -3.34
N PRO A 150 -19.59 -17.58 -3.92
CA PRO A 150 -19.47 -17.28 -5.34
C PRO A 150 -18.01 -17.17 -5.78
N GLU A 151 -17.66 -17.82 -6.89
CA GLU A 151 -16.28 -17.91 -7.38
C GLU A 151 -15.58 -16.55 -7.49
N ALA A 152 -16.32 -15.53 -7.96
CA ALA A 152 -15.81 -14.17 -8.15
C ALA A 152 -15.29 -13.49 -6.87
N ILE A 153 -15.70 -13.93 -5.68
CA ILE A 153 -15.27 -13.33 -4.41
C ILE A 153 -14.42 -14.29 -3.55
N ARG A 154 -14.24 -15.55 -3.98
CA ARG A 154 -13.47 -16.54 -3.21
C ARG A 154 -12.04 -16.06 -2.96
N GLY A 155 -11.57 -16.29 -1.75
CA GLY A 155 -10.23 -15.91 -1.30
C GLY A 155 -10.03 -14.41 -1.06
N THR A 156 -11.11 -13.62 -0.98
CA THR A 156 -11.04 -12.17 -0.70
C THR A 156 -11.55 -11.85 0.70
N VAL A 157 -11.24 -10.65 1.20
CA VAL A 157 -11.79 -10.16 2.49
C VAL A 157 -13.33 -10.11 2.42
N ALA A 158 -13.90 -9.76 1.26
CA ALA A 158 -15.35 -9.71 1.05
C ALA A 158 -16.02 -11.08 1.23
N ALA A 159 -15.35 -12.19 0.86
CA ALA A 159 -15.91 -13.53 1.08
C ALA A 159 -16.10 -13.88 2.56
N LEU A 160 -15.34 -13.27 3.48
CA LEU A 160 -15.54 -13.49 4.92
C LEU A 160 -16.89 -12.96 5.42
N ALA A 161 -17.49 -12.02 4.69
CA ALA A 161 -18.83 -11.52 4.97
C ALA A 161 -19.95 -12.38 4.34
N HIS A 162 -19.62 -13.44 3.59
CA HIS A 162 -20.61 -14.31 2.97
C HIS A 162 -21.43 -15.06 4.05
N PRO A 163 -22.76 -15.23 3.89
CA PRO A 163 -23.61 -15.87 4.91
C PRO A 163 -23.14 -17.25 5.35
N SER A 164 -22.63 -18.09 4.44
CA SER A 164 -22.10 -19.42 4.78
C SER A 164 -20.90 -19.34 5.72
N ILE A 165 -20.03 -18.35 5.51
CA ILE A 165 -18.84 -18.12 6.34
C ILE A 165 -19.24 -17.60 7.72
N ILE A 166 -20.10 -16.58 7.77
CA ILE A 166 -20.62 -16.05 9.04
C ILE A 166 -21.34 -17.14 9.83
N SER A 167 -22.15 -17.96 9.17
CA SER A 167 -22.85 -19.08 9.79
C SER A 167 -21.87 -20.11 10.37
N HIS A 168 -20.81 -20.44 9.63
CA HIS A 168 -19.75 -21.34 10.12
C HIS A 168 -19.06 -20.78 11.37
N LEU A 169 -18.58 -19.54 11.34
CA LEU A 169 -17.90 -18.90 12.48
C LEU A 169 -18.81 -18.78 13.71
N LYS A 170 -20.10 -18.49 13.51
CA LYS A 170 -21.10 -18.47 14.58
C LYS A 170 -21.32 -19.85 15.21
N ARG A 171 -21.38 -20.93 14.42
CA ARG A 171 -21.51 -22.31 14.94
C ARG A 171 -20.31 -22.72 15.78
N LEU A 172 -19.12 -22.24 15.44
CA LEU A 172 -17.90 -22.44 16.22
C LEU A 172 -17.83 -21.55 17.48
N HIS A 173 -18.79 -20.65 17.67
CA HIS A 173 -18.79 -19.66 18.76
C HIS A 173 -17.55 -18.74 18.73
N VAL A 174 -17.05 -18.43 17.54
CA VAL A 174 -15.94 -17.48 17.35
C VAL A 174 -16.38 -16.10 17.82
N SER A 175 -15.57 -15.51 18.71
CA SER A 175 -15.79 -14.17 19.24
C SER A 175 -15.03 -13.11 18.45
N ALA A 176 -13.84 -13.44 17.95
CA ALA A 176 -13.05 -12.57 17.11
C ALA A 176 -12.31 -13.37 16.03
N VAL A 177 -12.19 -12.79 14.84
CA VAL A 177 -11.37 -13.33 13.76
C VAL A 177 -10.06 -12.56 13.74
N GLU A 178 -8.95 -13.28 13.77
CA GLU A 178 -7.62 -12.74 13.58
C GLU A 178 -7.18 -13.04 12.14
N LEU A 179 -6.91 -12.00 11.35
CA LEU A 179 -6.48 -12.19 9.97
C LEU A 179 -4.96 -12.28 9.93
N MET A 180 -4.43 -13.29 9.25
CA MET A 180 -3.04 -13.26 8.78
C MET A 180 -2.80 -11.99 7.94
N PRO A 181 -1.54 -11.53 7.78
CA PRO A 181 -1.24 -10.23 7.18
C PRO A 181 -2.00 -9.94 5.87
N ILE A 182 -2.74 -8.83 5.88
CA ILE A 182 -3.54 -8.33 4.73
C ILE A 182 -3.01 -7.02 4.14
N VAL A 183 -1.93 -6.49 4.70
CA VAL A 183 -1.23 -5.31 4.14
C VAL A 183 -0.52 -5.73 2.86
N ALA A 184 -0.36 -4.79 1.92
CA ALA A 184 0.39 -5.04 0.70
C ALA A 184 1.79 -5.56 1.02
N TRP A 185 2.18 -6.65 0.38
CA TRP A 185 3.44 -7.34 0.61
C TRP A 185 4.08 -7.71 -0.73
N ILE A 186 5.36 -8.06 -0.66
CA ILE A 186 6.13 -8.59 -1.77
C ILE A 186 6.67 -9.95 -1.33
N ASP A 187 6.60 -10.94 -2.21
CA ASP A 187 7.24 -12.22 -1.97
C ASP A 187 8.75 -12.01 -1.98
N GLU A 188 9.42 -12.36 -0.89
CA GLU A 188 10.88 -12.31 -0.86
C GLU A 188 11.48 -13.33 -1.85
N ARG A 189 12.79 -13.24 -2.08
CA ARG A 189 13.52 -14.30 -2.77
C ARG A 189 13.28 -15.60 -2.02
N HIS A 190 12.41 -16.47 -2.53
CA HIS A 190 12.30 -17.82 -2.00
C HIS A 190 13.67 -18.50 -2.13
N LEU A 191 14.02 -19.26 -1.08
CA LEU A 191 15.00 -20.33 -1.14
C LEU A 191 14.79 -21.13 -2.44
N PRO A 192 15.85 -21.67 -3.07
CA PRO A 192 15.72 -22.51 -4.26
C PRO A 192 14.65 -23.59 -4.03
N PRO A 193 13.92 -24.01 -5.09
CA PRO A 193 12.86 -24.99 -4.96
C PRO A 193 13.36 -26.25 -4.22
N LEU A 194 12.53 -26.77 -3.30
CA LEU A 194 12.76 -28.04 -2.60
C LEU A 194 12.89 -29.21 -3.57
#